data_AF-A0AB40CPJ2-F1
#
_entry.id   AF-A0AB40CPJ2-F1
#
_cell.length_a   1.000
_cell.length_b   1.000
_cell.length_c   1.000
_cell.angle_alpha   90.00
_cell.angle_beta   90.00
_cell.angle_gamma   90.00
#
_symmetry.space_group_name_H-M   'P 1'
#
loop_
_entity.id
_entity.type
_entity.pdbx_description
1 polymer ?
#
loop_
_entity_poly.entity_id
_entity_poly.type
_entity_poly.pdbx_seq_one_letter_code
_entity_poly.pdbx_strand_id
1 'polypeptide(L)'
;MVPFAIFKKLYPLPTSRDRMIIIFVTKEELASNKELDHFRKHVTSLAALDFLVCLKSDVFVMTHGGNFAKLIIGARRYMGHRLKSIKPDKGIMSKSFGDPYMGWAPFVDDVVVTHQTRTGLPEETFPNYDLWENPLTPCMCRA
;
A
#
# COMPACT_ATOMS: atom_id res chain seq x y z
N MET A 1 -14.12 -4.86 14.51
CA MET A 1 -13.64 -5.57 13.31
C MET A 1 -12.67 -4.63 12.60
N VAL A 2 -11.36 -4.77 12.82
CA VAL A 2 -10.36 -3.90 12.20
C VAL A 2 -10.05 -4.51 10.83
N PRO A 3 -10.19 -3.78 9.70
CA PRO A 3 -10.00 -4.39 8.40
C PRO A 3 -8.56 -4.84 8.25
N PHE A 4 -8.42 -6.16 8.08
CA PHE A 4 -7.17 -6.81 7.75
C PHE A 4 -6.64 -6.27 6.41
N ALA A 5 -5.34 -6.00 6.34
CA ALA A 5 -4.70 -5.62 5.10
C ALA A 5 -4.90 -6.75 4.08
N ILE A 6 -5.50 -6.43 2.93
CA ILE A 6 -5.59 -7.36 1.82
C ILE A 6 -4.24 -7.35 1.12
N PHE A 7 -3.52 -8.48 1.15
CA PHE A 7 -2.23 -8.59 0.49
C PHE A 7 -2.44 -8.86 -1.00
N LYS A 8 -1.81 -8.05 -1.84
CA LYS A 8 -1.73 -8.31 -3.27
C LYS A 8 -0.37 -8.94 -3.56
N LYS A 9 -0.38 -10.17 -4.05
CA LYS A 9 0.83 -10.80 -4.58
C LYS A 9 0.76 -10.74 -6.11
N LEU A 10 1.76 -10.09 -6.70
CA LEU A 10 1.91 -10.02 -8.15
C LEU A 10 2.70 -11.25 -8.59
N TYR A 11 2.09 -12.07 -9.43
CA TYR A 11 2.78 -13.20 -10.06
C TYR A 11 3.01 -12.88 -11.56
N PRO A 12 4.23 -13.09 -12.07
CA PRO A 12 4.46 -13.03 -13.51
C PRO A 12 3.76 -14.22 -14.18
N LEU A 13 2.99 -13.97 -15.24
CA LEU A 13 2.47 -15.07 -16.05
C LEU A 13 3.63 -15.74 -16.82
N PRO A 14 3.64 -17.08 -16.94
CA PRO A 14 4.70 -17.79 -17.66
C PRO A 14 4.81 -17.39 -19.15
N THR A 15 3.75 -16.80 -19.72
CA THR A 15 3.59 -16.64 -21.17
C THR A 15 3.71 -15.20 -21.69
N SER A 16 3.85 -14.17 -20.84
CA SER A 16 4.18 -12.81 -21.30
C SER A 16 4.71 -11.94 -20.17
N ARG A 17 5.84 -11.26 -20.39
CA ARG A 17 6.49 -10.36 -19.40
C ARG A 17 5.60 -9.17 -18.97
N ASP A 18 4.59 -8.81 -19.78
CA ASP A 18 3.79 -7.61 -19.55
C ASP A 18 2.41 -7.87 -18.92
N ARG A 19 2.07 -9.13 -18.61
CA ARG A 19 0.81 -9.47 -17.93
C ARG A 19 1.07 -10.03 -16.53
N MET A 20 0.85 -9.19 -15.52
CA MET A 20 0.76 -9.59 -14.12
C MET A 20 -0.69 -9.91 -13.76
N ILE A 21 -0.91 -11.05 -13.11
CA ILE A 21 -2.19 -11.33 -12.45
C ILE A 21 -2.12 -10.78 -11.02
N ILE A 22 -3.16 -10.05 -10.63
CA ILE A 22 -3.37 -9.64 -9.23
C ILE A 22 -4.06 -10.81 -8.52
N ILE A 23 -3.32 -11.50 -7.66
CA ILE A 23 -3.90 -12.48 -6.75
C ILE A 23 -4.14 -11.81 -5.41
N PHE A 24 -5.38 -11.91 -4.94
CA PHE A 24 -5.76 -11.52 -3.59
C PHE A 24 -5.42 -12.66 -2.65
N VAL A 25 -4.58 -12.36 -1.67
CA VAL A 25 -4.10 -13.36 -0.71
C VAL A 25 -4.35 -12.86 0.70
N THR A 26 -4.86 -13.73 1.57
CA THR A 26 -5.05 -13.41 2.99
C THR A 26 -3.88 -13.90 3.83
N LYS A 27 -3.78 -13.43 5.09
CA LYS A 27 -2.74 -13.90 6.00
C LYS A 27 -2.87 -15.41 6.27
N GLU A 28 -4.09 -15.93 6.26
CA GLU A 28 -4.42 -17.35 6.46
C GLU A 28 -3.94 -18.23 5.30
N GLU A 29 -3.75 -17.64 4.12
CA GLU A 29 -3.18 -18.30 2.95
C GLU A 29 -1.65 -18.17 2.89
N LEU A 30 -1.08 -17.12 3.53
CA LEU A 30 0.36 -16.87 3.57
C LEU A 30 1.09 -17.66 4.67
N ALA A 31 0.41 -17.98 5.77
CA ALA A 31 1.01 -18.61 6.95
C ALA A 31 0.19 -19.82 7.41
N SER A 32 0.86 -20.83 7.96
CA SER A 32 0.19 -22.00 8.49
C SER A 32 -0.64 -21.66 9.74
N ASN A 33 -1.67 -22.46 10.02
CA ASN A 33 -2.47 -22.29 11.24
C ASN A 33 -1.62 -22.35 12.52
N LYS A 34 -0.55 -23.16 12.55
CA LYS A 34 0.36 -23.26 13.69
C LYS A 34 1.17 -21.98 13.92
N GLU A 35 1.61 -21.33 12.84
CA GLU A 35 2.33 -20.05 12.92
C GLU A 35 1.41 -18.91 13.36
N LEU A 36 0.17 -18.89 12.87
CA LEU A 36 -0.81 -17.86 13.20
C LEU A 36 -1.37 -17.96 14.62
N ASP A 37 -1.41 -19.16 15.22
CA ASP A 37 -2.02 -19.40 16.52
C ASP A 37 -1.40 -18.55 17.64
N HIS A 38 -0.09 -18.30 17.55
CA HIS A 38 0.62 -17.44 18.50
C HIS A 38 0.13 -15.98 18.45
N PHE A 39 -0.24 -15.48 17.27
CA PHE A 39 -0.67 -14.10 17.07
C PHE A 39 -2.17 -13.92 17.31
N ARG A 40 -2.99 -14.97 17.16
CA ARG A 40 -4.46 -14.91 17.34
C ARG A 40 -4.90 -14.52 18.74
N LYS A 41 -4.04 -14.69 19.76
CA LYS A 41 -4.34 -14.33 21.15
C LYS A 41 -4.52 -12.82 21.35
N HIS A 42 -3.90 -11.99 20.52
CA HIS A 42 -3.96 -10.54 20.65
C HIS A 42 -4.21 -9.87 19.29
N VAL A 43 -5.24 -9.02 19.23
CA VAL A 43 -5.56 -8.26 18.00
C VAL A 43 -4.40 -7.35 17.59
N THR A 44 -3.66 -6.81 18.55
CA THR A 44 -2.45 -6.00 18.31
C THR A 44 -1.34 -6.80 17.64
N SER A 45 -1.16 -8.08 18.01
CA SER A 45 -0.19 -8.98 17.39
C SER A 45 -0.55 -9.29 15.94
N LEU A 46 -1.84 -9.50 15.64
CA LEU A 46 -2.31 -9.66 14.26
C LEU A 46 -2.13 -8.38 13.43
N ALA A 47 -2.37 -7.21 14.02
CA ALA A 47 -2.14 -5.93 13.35
C ALA A 47 -0.64 -5.66 13.08
N ALA A 48 0.25 -6.10 13.99
CA ALA A 48 1.70 -6.02 13.79
C ALA A 48 2.16 -6.91 12.63
N LEU A 49 1.55 -8.08 12.45
CA LEU A 49 1.80 -8.93 11.28
C LEU A 49 1.37 -8.23 9.98
N ASP A 50 0.19 -7.60 9.98
CA ASP A 50 -0.28 -6.84 8.81
C ASP A 50 0.65 -5.68 8.48
N PHE A 51 1.16 -5.00 9.50
CA PHE A 51 2.15 -3.94 9.33
C PHE A 51 3.43 -4.47 8.68
N LEU A 52 3.97 -5.58 9.18
CA LEU A 52 5.22 -6.15 8.68
C LEU A 52 5.11 -6.58 7.21
N VAL A 53 4.01 -7.25 6.84
CA VAL A 53 3.81 -7.70 5.46
C VAL A 53 3.63 -6.48 4.53
N CYS A 54 2.86 -5.46 4.93
CA CYS A 54 2.75 -4.21 4.16
C CYS A 54 4.08 -3.45 4.06
N LEU A 55 4.91 -3.49 5.10
CA LEU A 55 6.21 -2.84 5.11
C LEU A 55 7.17 -3.52 4.12
N LYS A 56 7.10 -4.85 4.00
CA LYS A 56 7.99 -5.66 3.14
C LYS A 56 7.46 -5.87 1.71
N SER A 57 6.23 -5.50 1.40
CA SER A 57 5.68 -5.66 0.05
C SER A 57 6.31 -4.69 -0.96
N ASP A 58 6.45 -5.10 -2.21
CA ASP A 58 6.98 -4.22 -3.28
C ASP A 58 6.10 -2.99 -3.51
N VAL A 59 4.79 -3.21 -3.43
CA VAL A 59 3.76 -2.19 -3.58
C VAL A 59 2.80 -2.26 -2.39
N PHE A 60 2.55 -1.12 -1.77
CA PHE A 60 1.51 -0.94 -0.78
C PHE A 60 0.46 0.02 -1.33
N VAL A 61 -0.83 -0.33 -1.25
CA VAL A 61 -1.94 0.53 -1.67
C VAL A 61 -2.87 0.70 -0.50
N MET A 62 -3.02 1.93 -0.01
CA MET A 62 -3.92 2.18 1.12
C MET A 62 -5.36 2.37 0.65
N THR A 63 -6.32 1.84 1.39
CA THR A 63 -7.75 2.10 1.17
C THR A 63 -8.21 3.35 1.92
N HIS A 64 -7.65 3.64 3.09
CA HIS A 64 -7.95 4.82 3.90
C HIS A 64 -6.66 5.41 4.50
N GLY A 65 -6.58 6.74 4.52
CA GLY A 65 -5.46 7.49 5.10
C GLY A 65 -5.49 7.56 6.64
N GLY A 66 -5.74 6.43 7.30
CA GLY A 66 -5.71 6.34 8.77
C GLY A 66 -4.29 6.15 9.33
N ASN A 67 -4.18 6.12 10.67
CA ASN A 67 -2.88 6.00 11.37
C ASN A 67 -2.04 4.79 10.91
N PHE A 68 -2.67 3.66 10.63
CA PHE A 68 -1.98 2.46 10.13
C PHE A 68 -1.30 2.71 8.78
N ALA A 69 -2.01 3.35 7.84
CA ALA A 69 -1.45 3.68 6.53
C ALA A 69 -0.31 4.68 6.65
N LYS A 70 -0.49 5.72 7.48
CA LYS A 70 0.55 6.73 7.76
C LYS A 70 1.82 6.09 8.28
N LEU A 71 1.70 5.20 9.28
CA LEU A 71 2.84 4.48 9.86
C LEU A 71 3.60 3.65 8.81
N ILE A 72 2.88 2.95 7.91
CA ILE A 72 3.51 2.17 6.83
C ILE A 72 4.25 3.08 5.85
N ILE A 73 3.61 4.16 5.41
CA ILE A 73 4.21 5.12 4.47
C ILE A 73 5.46 5.73 5.06
N GLY A 74 5.39 6.23 6.29
CA GLY A 74 6.52 6.84 6.97
C GLY A 74 7.65 5.84 7.21
N ALA A 75 7.36 4.62 7.64
CA ALA A 75 8.37 3.58 7.80
C ALA A 75 9.06 3.23 6.47
N ARG A 76 8.29 3.13 5.36
CA ARG A 76 8.84 2.88 4.02
C ARG A 76 9.68 4.06 3.51
N ARG A 77 9.26 5.30 3.81
CA ARG A 77 10.04 6.52 3.51
C ARG A 77 11.33 6.56 4.32
N TYR A 78 11.26 6.30 5.62
CA TYR A 78 12.40 6.25 6.53
C TYR A 78 13.47 5.25 6.11
N MET A 79 13.05 4.08 5.60
CA MET A 79 13.96 3.04 5.07
C MET A 79 14.52 3.37 3.66
N GLY A 80 14.47 4.62 3.22
CA GLY A 80 15.03 5.08 1.96
C GLY A 80 14.09 4.99 0.76
N HIS A 81 12.78 4.84 0.97
CA HIS A 81 11.76 4.94 -0.07
C HIS A 81 12.01 4.05 -1.32
N ARG A 82 12.51 2.83 -1.13
CA ARG A 82 12.76 1.91 -2.27
C ARG A 82 11.48 1.26 -2.82
N LEU A 83 10.45 1.16 -1.98
CA LEU A 83 9.23 0.41 -2.27
C LEU A 83 8.05 1.38 -2.45
N LYS A 84 7.14 1.07 -3.38
CA LYS A 84 6.05 1.99 -3.80
C LYS A 84 4.92 2.00 -2.76
N SER A 85 4.42 3.18 -2.43
CA SER A 85 3.27 3.38 -1.54
C SER A 85 2.23 4.25 -2.23
N ILE A 86 1.21 3.63 -2.80
CA ILE A 86 0.19 4.30 -3.60
C ILE A 86 -0.91 4.82 -2.68
N LYS A 87 -1.19 6.12 -2.77
CA LYS A 87 -2.32 6.79 -2.11
C LYS A 87 -3.38 7.13 -3.16
N PRO A 88 -4.43 6.31 -3.33
CA PRO A 88 -5.43 6.54 -4.35
C PRO A 88 -6.12 7.90 -4.19
N ASP A 89 -6.36 8.61 -5.29
CA ASP A 89 -7.25 9.77 -5.30
C ASP A 89 -8.69 9.31 -5.45
N LYS A 90 -9.38 9.18 -4.32
CA LYS A 90 -10.78 8.74 -4.29
C LYS A 90 -11.71 9.68 -5.05
N GLY A 91 -11.42 10.98 -5.04
CA GLY A 91 -12.26 11.98 -5.69
C GLY A 91 -12.19 11.86 -7.21
N ILE A 92 -10.99 11.65 -7.74
CA ILE A 92 -10.78 11.44 -9.18
C ILE A 92 -11.30 10.06 -9.59
N MET A 93 -10.94 9.00 -8.87
CA MET A 93 -11.42 7.65 -9.16
C MET A 93 -12.94 7.52 -9.12
N SER A 94 -13.62 8.27 -8.24
CA SER A 94 -15.09 8.28 -8.18
C SER A 94 -15.73 8.73 -9.49
N LYS A 95 -15.06 9.59 -10.27
CA LYS A 95 -15.57 10.04 -11.58
C LYS A 95 -15.46 8.92 -12.59
N SER A 96 -14.30 8.27 -12.65
CA SER A 96 -14.02 7.16 -13.57
C SER A 96 -14.91 5.95 -13.29
N PHE A 97 -15.19 5.64 -12.01
CA PHE A 97 -16.13 4.59 -11.63
C PHE A 97 -17.61 4.96 -11.85
N GLY A 98 -17.94 6.25 -11.85
CA GLY A 98 -19.30 6.73 -12.05
C GLY A 98 -19.70 6.87 -13.51
N ASP A 99 -18.77 6.72 -14.45
CA ASP A 99 -19.02 6.83 -15.89
C ASP A 99 -19.36 5.45 -16.48
N PRO A 100 -20.63 5.19 -16.85
CA PRO A 100 -21.04 3.90 -17.41
C PRO A 100 -20.54 3.69 -18.85
N TYR A 101 -20.03 4.74 -19.51
CA TYR A 101 -19.52 4.68 -20.88
C TYR A 101 -18.00 4.51 -20.94
N MET A 102 -17.31 4.58 -19.79
CA MET A 102 -15.86 4.43 -19.73
C MET A 102 -15.45 2.96 -19.92
N GLY A 103 -14.71 2.68 -20.99
CA GLY A 103 -14.09 1.38 -21.22
C GLY A 103 -12.87 1.12 -20.32
N TRP A 104 -12.42 -0.14 -20.27
CA TRP A 104 -11.26 -0.54 -19.44
C TRP A 104 -9.96 0.20 -19.81
N ALA A 105 -9.66 0.34 -21.10
CA ALA A 105 -8.44 1.01 -21.57
C ALA A 105 -8.34 2.48 -21.11
N PRO A 106 -9.33 3.36 -21.35
CA PRO A 106 -9.28 4.73 -20.87
C PRO A 106 -9.31 4.83 -19.34
N PHE A 107 -9.98 3.90 -18.65
CA PHE A 107 -9.94 3.82 -17.18
C PHE A 107 -8.52 3.57 -16.65
N VAL A 108 -7.81 2.59 -17.23
CA VAL A 108 -6.43 2.28 -16.82
C VAL A 108 -5.51 3.47 -17.06
N ASP A 109 -5.64 4.14 -18.20
CA ASP A 109 -4.83 5.31 -18.53
C ASP A 109 -5.08 6.46 -17.54
N ASP A 110 -6.34 6.77 -17.24
CA ASP A 110 -6.73 7.77 -16.26
C ASP A 110 -6.18 7.47 -14.86
N VAL A 111 -6.27 6.20 -14.42
CA VAL A 111 -5.70 5.76 -13.14
C VAL A 111 -4.18 5.92 -13.13
N VAL A 112 -3.49 5.51 -14.20
CA VAL A 112 -2.03 5.63 -14.30
C VAL A 112 -1.62 7.09 -14.22
N VAL A 113 -2.19 7.95 -15.08
CA VAL A 113 -1.89 9.39 -15.15
C VAL A 113 -2.14 10.09 -13.82
N THR A 114 -3.30 9.85 -13.21
CA THR A 114 -3.69 10.47 -11.94
C THR A 114 -2.75 10.11 -10.78
N HIS A 115 -2.14 8.92 -10.81
CA HIS A 115 -1.35 8.40 -9.69
C HIS A 115 0.16 8.42 -9.91
N GLN A 116 0.66 8.95 -11.04
CA GLN A 116 2.11 8.97 -11.35
C GLN A 116 2.93 9.61 -10.23
N THR A 117 2.43 10.69 -9.64
CA THR A 117 3.09 11.43 -8.54
C THR A 117 2.71 10.93 -7.14
N ARG A 118 1.72 10.03 -7.03
CA ARG A 118 1.15 9.56 -5.75
C ARG A 118 1.71 8.20 -5.33
N THR A 119 3.00 8.00 -5.58
CA THR A 119 3.73 6.73 -5.35
C THR A 119 4.47 6.68 -4.01
N GLY A 120 4.31 7.71 -3.19
CA GLY A 120 4.79 7.76 -1.81
C GLY A 120 6.15 8.42 -1.63
N LEU A 121 6.63 9.15 -2.65
CA LEU A 121 7.88 9.92 -2.60
C LEU A 121 7.93 10.83 -1.37
N PRO A 122 9.12 11.11 -0.81
CA PRO A 122 9.26 12.13 0.22
C PRO A 122 8.69 13.46 -0.27
N GLU A 123 7.89 14.11 0.57
CA GLU A 123 7.29 15.41 0.28
C GLU A 123 8.00 16.48 1.13
N GLU A 124 8.03 17.72 0.64
CA GLU A 124 8.51 18.83 1.47
C GLU A 124 7.63 18.98 2.72
N THR A 125 8.28 19.10 3.87
CA THR A 125 7.59 19.23 5.16
C THR A 125 7.13 20.67 5.37
N PHE A 126 5.83 20.87 5.60
CA PHE A 126 5.20 22.16 5.87
C PHE A 126 4.75 22.26 7.34
N PRO A 127 4.48 23.45 7.91
CA PRO A 127 3.99 23.58 9.29
C PRO A 127 2.73 22.71 9.49
N ASN A 128 2.79 21.76 10.43
CA ASN A 128 1.77 20.71 10.71
C ASN A 128 1.78 19.46 9.81
N TYR A 129 2.89 19.14 9.15
CA TYR A 129 3.06 17.82 8.52
C TYR A 129 2.97 16.70 9.58
N ASP A 130 2.46 15.54 9.16
CA ASP A 130 2.41 14.37 10.03
C ASP A 130 3.79 13.68 10.04
N LEU A 131 4.48 13.78 11.18
CA LEU A 131 5.80 13.18 11.37
C LEU A 131 5.82 11.67 11.09
N TRP A 132 4.72 10.96 11.38
CA TRP A 132 4.62 9.53 11.18
C TRP A 132 4.34 9.15 9.73
N GLU A 133 3.75 10.04 8.92
CA GLU A 133 3.55 9.84 7.48
C GLU A 133 4.76 10.34 6.67
N ASN A 134 5.40 11.41 7.10
CA ASN A 134 6.52 12.04 6.42
C ASN A 134 7.64 12.40 7.42
N PRO A 135 8.49 11.44 7.80
CA PRO A 135 9.60 11.69 8.72
C PRO A 135 10.56 12.74 8.12
N LEU A 136 11.03 13.68 8.95
CA LEU A 136 11.84 14.82 8.47
C LEU A 136 13.11 14.37 7.73
N THR A 137 13.50 15.17 6.74
CA THR A 137 14.75 15.00 6.00
C THR A 137 16.04 14.89 6.85
N PRO A 138 16.22 15.59 8.00
CA PRO A 138 17.44 15.49 8.80
C PRO A 138 17.56 14.18 9.61
N CYS A 139 16.46 13.46 9.83
CA CYS A 139 16.46 12.19 10.58
C CYS A 139 16.36 10.95 9.69
N MET A 140 16.26 11.11 8.36
CA MET A 140 16.36 9.99 7.43
C MET A 140 17.77 9.41 7.44
N CYS A 141 17.88 8.08 7.48
CA CYS A 141 19.17 7.41 7.33
C CYS A 141 19.80 7.80 5.99
N ARG A 142 21.05 8.25 5.99
CA ARG A 142 21.82 8.40 4.74
C ARG A 142 21.98 7.01 4.13
N ALA A 143 21.66 6.90 2.85
CA ALA A 143 21.79 5.65 2.08
C ALA A 143 23.25 5.24 1.89
#